data_AF-A0A7C7PKW9-F1
#
_entry.id   AF-A0A7C7PKW9-F1
#
_cell.length_a   1.000
_cell.length_b   1.000
_cell.length_c   1.000
_cell.angle_alpha   90.00
_cell.angle_beta   90.00
_cell.angle_gamma   90.00
#
_symmetry.space_group_name_H-M   'P 1'
#
loop_
_entity.id
_entity.type
_entity.pdbx_description
1 polymer ?
#
loop_
_entity_poly.entity_id
_entity_poly.type
_entity_poly.pdbx_seq_one_letter_code
_entity_poly.pdbx_strand_id
1 'polypeptide(L)'
;AFVIFAACMWSVASVQIKRLDPPVDGFTLNAWIAVFATPQLALASLLIEEGQIEALRVAGFWAYFAIVYQAVAVVAVGYGAWYWLLRRYQLNQVMPAMLLIPVFGVFSGIVFLGETLTVNLVIGGLVTVAGVAIIILRRPKVTAPATERL
;
A
#
# COMPACT_ATOMS: atom_id res chain seq x y z
N ALA A 1 8.67 9.92 -15.22
CA ALA A 1 9.81 9.02 -14.98
C ALA A 1 9.73 8.34 -13.60
N PHE A 2 9.75 9.08 -12.49
CA PHE A 2 9.75 8.51 -11.13
C PHE A 2 8.57 7.58 -10.80
N VAL A 3 7.34 7.92 -11.22
CA VAL A 3 6.16 7.07 -10.99
C VAL A 3 6.30 5.69 -11.64
N ILE A 4 6.81 5.64 -12.87
CA ILE A 4 7.02 4.39 -13.61
C ILE A 4 8.10 3.56 -12.92
N PHE A 5 9.20 4.20 -12.52
CA PHE A 5 10.27 3.53 -11.79
C PHE A 5 9.78 2.93 -10.47
N ALA A 6 9.01 3.70 -9.69
CA ALA A 6 8.40 3.23 -8.45
C ALA A 6 7.48 2.02 -8.69
N ALA A 7 6.64 2.06 -9.72
CA ALA A 7 5.78 0.94 -10.08
C ALA A 7 6.57 -0.32 -10.50
N CYS A 8 7.67 -0.15 -11.25
CA CYS A 8 8.57 -1.25 -11.61
C CYS A 8 9.22 -1.86 -10.36
N MET A 9 9.78 -1.04 -9.46
CA MET A 9 10.38 -1.51 -8.21
C MET A 9 9.38 -2.25 -7.33
N TRP A 10 8.16 -1.71 -7.20
CA TRP A 10 7.08 -2.35 -6.46
C TRP A 10 6.70 -3.73 -7.04
N SER A 11 6.64 -3.83 -8.37
CA SER A 11 6.35 -5.09 -9.07
C SER A 11 7.43 -6.14 -8.82
N VAL A 12 8.70 -5.76 -8.95
CA VAL A 12 9.85 -6.63 -8.66
C VAL A 12 9.82 -7.12 -7.21
N ALA A 13 9.64 -6.21 -6.25
CA ALA A 13 9.54 -6.55 -4.83
C ALA A 13 8.39 -7.53 -4.57
N SER A 14 7.22 -7.29 -5.16
CA SER A 14 6.05 -8.17 -5.03
C SER A 14 6.29 -9.58 -5.55
N VAL A 15 7.05 -9.73 -6.64
CA VAL A 15 7.44 -11.04 -7.19
C VAL A 15 8.48 -11.72 -6.30
N GLN A 16 9.48 -10.98 -5.80
CA GLN A 16 10.52 -11.51 -4.91
C GLN A 16 9.91 -12.06 -3.62
N ILE A 17 8.99 -11.32 -2.98
CA ILE A 17 8.29 -11.74 -1.76
C ILE A 17 7.57 -13.08 -1.98
N LYS A 18 6.95 -13.28 -3.14
CA LYS A 18 6.26 -14.55 -3.49
C LYS A 18 7.21 -15.73 -3.75
N ARG A 19 8.49 -15.46 -4.01
CA ARG A 19 9.52 -16.48 -4.30
C ARG A 19 10.34 -16.87 -3.07
N LEU A 20 10.06 -16.28 -1.90
CA LEU A 20 10.72 -16.65 -0.65
C LEU A 20 10.34 -18.08 -0.25
N ASP A 21 11.36 -18.91 -0.04
CA ASP A 21 11.23 -20.29 0.44
C ASP A 21 12.27 -20.52 1.57
N PRO A 22 11.86 -20.84 2.82
CA PRO A 22 10.48 -21.02 3.27
C PRO A 22 9.65 -19.72 3.28
N PRO A 23 8.31 -19.80 3.19
CA PRO A 23 7.44 -18.62 3.26
C PRO A 23 7.62 -17.86 4.59
N VAL A 24 7.89 -16.57 4.49
CA VAL A 24 8.05 -15.69 5.66
C VAL A 24 6.70 -15.11 6.08
N ASP A 25 6.46 -14.99 7.38
CA ASP A 25 5.27 -14.32 7.88
C ASP A 25 5.23 -12.83 7.54
N GLY A 26 4.05 -12.29 7.25
CA GLY A 26 3.87 -10.91 6.84
C GLY A 26 4.40 -9.88 7.84
N PHE A 27 4.22 -10.13 9.14
CA PHE A 27 4.79 -9.26 10.18
C PHE A 27 6.32 -9.35 10.22
N THR A 28 6.85 -10.57 10.08
CA THR A 28 8.31 -10.80 10.07
C THR A 28 8.95 -10.15 8.85
N LEU A 29 8.32 -10.26 7.68
CA LEU A 29 8.75 -9.63 6.45
C LEU A 29 8.77 -8.10 6.60
N ASN A 30 7.70 -7.50 7.12
CA ASN A 30 7.64 -6.07 7.37
C ASN A 30 8.72 -5.60 8.36
N ALA A 31 8.98 -6.37 9.41
CA ALA A 31 10.04 -6.07 10.37
C ALA A 31 11.41 -6.05 9.69
N TRP A 32 11.71 -7.05 8.86
CA TRP A 32 12.97 -7.07 8.11
C TRP A 32 13.09 -5.94 7.11
N ILE A 33 12.03 -5.63 6.35
CA ILE A 33 12.00 -4.48 5.44
C ILE A 33 12.28 -3.20 6.21
N ALA A 34 11.65 -3.00 7.38
CA ALA A 34 11.90 -1.82 8.21
C ALA A 34 13.36 -1.74 8.65
N VAL A 35 13.94 -2.83 9.15
CA VAL A 35 15.34 -2.89 9.60
C VAL A 35 16.31 -2.54 8.47
N PHE A 36 16.08 -3.03 7.25
CA PHE A 36 16.93 -2.69 6.10
C PHE A 36 16.69 -1.28 5.55
N ALA A 37 15.44 -0.81 5.56
CA ALA A 37 15.08 0.50 5.05
C ALA A 37 15.53 1.64 5.99
N THR A 38 15.48 1.46 7.31
CA THR A 38 15.85 2.51 8.28
C THR A 38 17.23 3.13 8.04
N PRO A 39 18.35 2.38 7.95
CA PRO A 39 19.65 2.98 7.71
C PRO A 39 19.76 3.61 6.31
N GLN A 40 19.10 3.05 5.31
CA GLN A 40 19.09 3.59 3.94
C GLN A 40 18.35 4.93 3.87
N LEU A 41 17.18 5.02 4.51
CA LEU A 41 16.40 6.25 4.59
C LEU A 41 17.06 7.29 5.49
N ALA A 42 17.69 6.89 6.59
CA ALA A 42 18.47 7.80 7.42
C ALA A 42 19.66 8.40 6.64
N LEU A 43 20.40 7.58 5.89
CA LEU A 43 21.47 8.05 5.03
C LEU A 43 20.94 8.97 3.92
N ALA A 44 19.82 8.62 3.29
CA ALA A 44 19.19 9.45 2.27
C ALA A 44 18.75 10.82 2.83
N SER A 45 18.14 10.85 4.02
CA SER A 45 17.76 12.08 4.70
C SER A 45 18.99 12.94 5.03
N LEU A 46 20.09 12.34 5.50
CA LEU A 46 21.36 13.06 5.73
C LEU A 46 21.96 13.69 4.46
N LEU A 47 21.76 13.07 3.30
CA LEU A 47 22.34 13.52 2.03
C LEU A 47 21.44 14.51 1.27
N ILE A 48 20.12 14.43 1.47
CA ILE A 48 19.13 15.13 0.62
C ILE A 48 18.34 16.17 1.42
N GLU A 49 18.17 16.00 2.73
CA GLU A 49 17.31 16.85 3.56
C GLU A 49 18.11 17.74 4.52
N GLU A 50 17.68 18.99 4.66
CA GLU A 50 18.26 19.96 5.59
C GLU A 50 17.32 20.24 6.75
N GLY A 51 17.85 20.61 7.92
CA GLY A 51 17.04 21.00 9.09
C GLY A 51 16.32 19.85 9.82
N GLN A 52 16.56 18.59 9.45
CA GLN A 52 15.93 17.40 10.03
C GLN A 52 16.00 17.31 11.58
N ILE A 53 17.12 17.71 12.19
CA ILE A 53 17.28 17.72 13.65
C ILE A 53 16.40 18.80 14.29
N GLU A 54 16.33 19.98 13.68
CA GLU A 54 15.49 21.07 14.20
C GLU A 54 14.01 20.73 14.02
N ALA A 55 13.63 20.14 12.88
CA ALA A 55 12.28 19.64 12.64
C ALA A 55 11.84 18.63 13.70
N LEU A 56 12.73 17.73 14.13
CA LEU A 56 12.47 16.81 15.24
C LEU A 56 12.31 17.53 16.60
N ARG A 57 12.97 18.66 16.83
CA ARG A 57 12.87 19.40 18.09
C ARG A 57 11.59 20.22 18.19
N VAL A 58 11.17 20.84 17.08
CA VAL A 58 9.95 21.66 17.03
C VAL A 58 8.70 20.85 16.70
N ALA A 59 8.85 19.55 16.42
CA ALA A 59 7.75 18.64 16.14
C ALA A 59 6.73 18.65 17.29
N GLY A 60 5.50 19.06 16.98
CA GLY A 60 4.40 18.99 17.93
C GLY A 60 3.84 17.57 18.10
N PHE A 61 2.93 17.42 19.05
CA PHE A 61 2.24 16.15 19.33
C PHE A 61 1.68 15.46 18.07
N TRP A 62 1.05 16.22 17.18
CA TRP A 62 0.43 15.67 15.96
C TRP A 62 1.44 15.06 14.98
N ALA A 63 2.67 15.58 14.91
CA ALA A 63 3.71 15.02 14.06
C ALA A 63 4.14 13.63 14.56
N TYR A 64 4.39 13.50 15.86
CA TYR A 64 4.70 12.20 16.47
C TYR A 64 3.52 11.23 16.41
N PHE A 65 2.30 11.72 16.64
CA PHE A 65 1.10 10.91 16.48
C PHE A 65 0.96 10.37 15.05
N ALA A 66 1.23 11.19 14.03
CA ALA A 66 1.21 10.75 12.64
C ALA A 66 2.26 9.65 12.37
N ILE A 67 3.47 9.77 12.91
CA ILE A 67 4.51 8.74 12.80
C ILE A 67 4.06 7.42 13.44
N VAL A 68 3.51 7.48 14.66
CA VAL A 68 3.03 6.29 15.37
C VAL A 68 1.83 5.67 14.66
N TYR A 69 0.88 6.49 14.20
CA TYR A 69 -0.27 6.05 13.42
C TYR A 69 0.18 5.33 12.14
N GLN A 70 1.15 5.89 11.42
CA GLN A 70 1.69 5.27 10.21
C GLN A 70 2.37 3.93 10.51
N ALA A 71 3.20 3.86 11.55
CA ALA A 71 3.91 2.64 11.91
C ALA A 71 2.96 1.53 12.40
N VAL A 72 1.99 1.87 13.23
CA VAL A 72 1.13 0.87 13.89
C VAL A 72 -0.12 0.57 13.07
N ALA A 73 -0.94 1.59 12.78
CA ALA A 73 -2.23 1.37 12.12
C ALA A 73 -2.05 1.03 10.64
N VAL A 74 -1.18 1.74 9.93
CA VAL A 74 -1.00 1.54 8.49
C VAL A 74 -0.06 0.36 8.23
N VAL A 75 1.15 0.38 8.77
CA VAL A 75 2.15 -0.65 8.46
C VAL A 75 1.85 -1.96 9.18
N ALA A 76 1.82 -1.99 10.52
CA ALA A 76 1.65 -3.25 11.25
C ALA A 76 0.25 -3.86 11.06
N VAL A 77 -0.81 -3.12 11.37
CA VAL A 77 -2.18 -3.63 11.29
C VAL A 77 -2.65 -3.78 9.85
N GLY A 78 -2.46 -2.76 9.01
CA GLY A 78 -2.90 -2.77 7.62
C GLY A 78 -2.29 -3.90 6.80
N TYR A 79 -0.95 -4.03 6.81
CA TYR A 79 -0.32 -5.14 6.10
C TYR A 79 -0.52 -6.48 6.80
N GLY A 80 -0.60 -6.53 8.13
CA GLY A 80 -0.95 -7.75 8.85
C GLY A 80 -2.29 -8.33 8.39
N ALA A 81 -3.32 -7.49 8.31
CA ALA A 81 -4.63 -7.84 7.78
C ALA A 81 -4.56 -8.25 6.29
N TRP A 82 -3.79 -7.52 5.48
CA TRP A 82 -3.57 -7.83 4.07
C TRP A 82 -2.95 -9.21 3.86
N TYR A 83 -1.86 -9.53 4.57
CA TYR A 83 -1.19 -10.82 4.45
C TYR A 83 -2.05 -11.97 4.99
N TRP A 84 -2.80 -11.72 6.08
CA TRP A 84 -3.79 -12.67 6.57
C TRP A 84 -4.87 -12.98 5.51
N LEU A 85 -5.35 -11.96 4.80
CA LEU A 85 -6.36 -12.11 3.76
C LEU A 85 -5.79 -12.85 2.53
N LEU A 86 -4.55 -12.54 2.13
CA LEU A 86 -3.86 -13.25 1.04
C LEU A 86 -3.59 -14.72 1.33
N ARG A 87 -3.45 -15.10 2.62
CA ARG A 87 -3.34 -16.51 3.01
C ARG A 87 -4.66 -17.26 2.90
N ARG A 88 -5.80 -16.57 3.02
CA ARG A 88 -7.14 -17.18 3.03
C ARG A 88 -7.86 -17.11 1.69
N TYR A 89 -7.56 -16.10 0.87
CA TYR A 89 -8.24 -15.84 -0.40
C TYR A 89 -7.23 -15.70 -1.53
N GLN A 90 -7.59 -16.17 -2.73
CA GLN A 90 -6.77 -15.95 -3.92
C GLN A 90 -6.60 -14.45 -4.18
N LEU A 91 -5.41 -14.04 -4.64
CA LEU A 91 -5.05 -12.64 -4.91
C LEU A 91 -6.14 -11.90 -5.72
N ASN A 92 -6.70 -12.55 -6.75
CA ASN A 92 -7.74 -11.98 -7.60
C ASN A 92 -9.08 -11.69 -6.89
N GLN A 93 -9.34 -12.32 -5.73
CA GLN A 93 -10.51 -12.03 -4.90
C GLN A 93 -10.28 -10.84 -3.98
N VAL A 94 -9.02 -10.59 -3.62
CA VAL A 94 -8.62 -9.55 -2.67
C VAL A 94 -8.28 -8.23 -3.35
N MET A 95 -7.71 -8.28 -4.56
CA MET A 95 -7.35 -7.09 -5.33
C MET A 95 -8.47 -6.07 -5.49
N PRO A 96 -9.75 -6.45 -5.67
CA PRO A 96 -10.80 -5.45 -5.76
C PRO A 96 -11.03 -4.64 -4.48
N ALA A 97 -10.64 -5.15 -3.32
CA ALA A 97 -10.70 -4.38 -2.07
C ALA A 97 -9.69 -3.22 -2.07
N MET A 98 -8.56 -3.33 -2.77
CA MET A 98 -7.61 -2.22 -2.92
C MET A 98 -8.20 -1.05 -3.71
N LEU A 99 -9.28 -1.28 -4.45
CA LEU A 99 -9.93 -0.24 -5.21
C LEU A 99 -10.85 0.64 -4.34
N LEU A 100 -11.06 0.27 -3.08
CA LEU A 100 -11.64 1.15 -2.07
C LEU A 100 -10.64 2.21 -1.58
N ILE A 101 -9.33 2.01 -1.76
CA ILE A 101 -8.29 2.97 -1.37
C ILE A 101 -8.56 4.38 -1.93
N PRO A 102 -8.82 4.59 -3.24
CA PRO A 102 -9.13 5.93 -3.76
C PRO A 102 -10.42 6.52 -3.19
N VAL A 103 -11.43 5.69 -2.90
CA VAL A 103 -12.71 6.15 -2.32
C VAL A 103 -12.48 6.67 -0.90
N PHE A 104 -11.79 5.88 -0.05
CA PHE A 104 -11.42 6.32 1.30
C PHE A 104 -10.42 7.47 1.28
N GLY A 105 -9.53 7.54 0.30
CA GLY A 105 -8.61 8.65 0.09
C GLY A 105 -9.36 9.97 -0.13
N VAL A 106 -10.29 10.00 -1.09
CA VAL A 106 -11.15 11.17 -1.34
C VAL A 106 -12.01 11.51 -0.11
N PHE A 107 -12.66 10.51 0.48
CA PHE A 107 -13.49 10.70 1.66
C PHE A 107 -12.71 11.32 2.82
N SER A 108 -11.50 10.81 3.09
CA SER A 108 -10.64 11.33 4.15
C SER A 108 -10.10 12.73 3.84
N GLY A 109 -9.78 13.04 2.57
CA GLY A 109 -9.41 14.39 2.15
C GLY A 109 -10.51 15.42 2.41
N ILE A 110 -11.77 15.07 2.14
CA ILE A 110 -12.91 15.95 2.42
C ILE A 110 -13.13 16.11 3.93
N VAL A 111 -13.16 15.00 4.67
CA VAL A 111 -13.53 15.01 6.10
C VAL A 111 -12.42 15.61 6.98
N PHE A 112 -11.17 15.24 6.74
CA PHE A 112 -10.05 15.63 7.60
C PHE A 112 -9.26 16.83 7.09
N LEU A 113 -9.13 17.00 5.77
CA LEU A 113 -8.39 18.12 5.17
C LEU A 113 -9.32 19.26 4.70
N GLY A 114 -10.64 19.05 4.69
CA GLY A 114 -11.59 20.06 4.24
C GLY A 114 -11.55 20.31 2.72
N GLU A 115 -11.09 19.33 1.93
CA GLU A 115 -11.02 19.47 0.47
C GLU A 115 -12.41 19.68 -0.14
N THR A 116 -12.50 20.61 -1.09
CA THR A 116 -13.76 20.91 -1.77
C THR A 116 -14.09 19.85 -2.81
N LEU A 117 -15.35 19.38 -2.78
CA LEU A 117 -15.83 18.38 -3.73
C LEU A 117 -16.01 19.02 -5.11
N THR A 118 -15.01 18.87 -5.98
CA THR A 118 -15.11 19.36 -7.36
C THR A 118 -15.86 18.35 -8.23
N VAL A 119 -16.53 18.85 -9.27
CA VAL A 119 -17.23 17.99 -10.25
C VAL A 119 -16.25 16.99 -10.90
N ASN A 120 -15.02 17.42 -11.18
CA ASN A 120 -13.98 16.54 -11.74
C ASN A 120 -13.62 15.39 -10.79
N LEU A 121 -13.53 15.66 -9.48
CA LEU A 121 -13.27 14.64 -8.46
C LEU A 121 -14.40 13.61 -8.41
N VAL A 122 -15.65 14.06 -8.47
CA VAL A 122 -16.83 13.19 -8.49
C VAL A 122 -16.83 12.32 -9.74
N ILE A 123 -16.60 12.90 -10.91
CA ILE A 123 -16.55 12.14 -12.17
C ILE A 123 -15.41 11.12 -12.14
N GLY A 124 -14.20 11.52 -11.74
CA GLY A 124 -13.05 10.62 -11.61
C GLY A 124 -13.29 9.49 -10.61
N GLY A 125 -13.90 9.80 -9.47
CA GLY A 125 -14.32 8.83 -8.46
C GLY A 125 -15.34 7.83 -8.99
N LEU A 126 -16.37 8.29 -9.68
CA LEU A 126 -17.38 7.43 -10.31
C LEU A 126 -16.78 6.54 -11.40
N VAL A 127 -15.93 7.09 -12.27
CA VAL A 127 -15.23 6.31 -13.31
C VAL A 127 -14.34 5.24 -12.69
N THR A 128 -13.63 5.57 -11.61
CA THR A 128 -12.82 4.61 -10.85
C THR A 128 -13.71 3.50 -10.31
N VAL A 129 -14.76 3.82 -9.54
CA VAL A 129 -15.70 2.83 -8.97
C VAL A 129 -16.37 1.97 -10.06
N ALA A 130 -16.71 2.55 -11.21
CA ALA A 130 -17.29 1.80 -12.33
C ALA A 130 -16.30 0.78 -12.92
N GLY A 131 -15.05 1.18 -13.17
CA GLY A 131 -14.00 0.26 -13.65
C GLY A 131 -13.77 -0.90 -12.67
N VAL A 132 -13.85 -0.61 -11.37
CA VAL A 132 -13.75 -1.58 -10.28
C VAL A 132 -14.90 -2.57 -10.30
N ALA A 133 -16.13 -2.07 -10.37
CA ALA A 133 -17.32 -2.89 -10.44
C ALA A 133 -17.26 -3.85 -11.65
N ILE A 134 -16.78 -3.36 -12.80
CA ILE A 134 -16.57 -4.20 -13.99
C ILE A 134 -15.59 -5.34 -13.69
N ILE A 135 -14.43 -5.08 -13.08
CA ILE A 135 -13.45 -6.13 -12.76
C ILE A 135 -14.04 -7.18 -11.79
N ILE A 136 -14.79 -6.73 -10.78
CA ILE A 136 -15.42 -7.62 -9.79
C ILE A 136 -16.52 -8.48 -10.42
N LEU A 137 -17.42 -7.87 -11.19
CA LEU A 137 -18.59 -8.53 -11.75
C LEU A 137 -18.23 -9.44 -12.93
N ARG A 138 -17.20 -9.07 -13.70
CA ARG A 138 -16.80 -9.75 -14.93
C ARG A 138 -15.69 -10.78 -14.72
N ARG A 139 -15.51 -11.28 -13.48
CA ARG A 139 -14.53 -12.31 -13.11
C ARG A 139 -14.39 -13.35 -14.23
N PRO A 140 -13.29 -13.33 -15.01
CA PRO A 140 -13.02 -14.42 -15.94
C PRO A 140 -12.87 -15.67 -15.10
N LYS A 141 -13.52 -16.78 -15.48
CA LYS A 141 -13.17 -18.09 -14.92
C LYS A 141 -11.71 -18.31 -15.29
N VAL A 142 -10.81 -18.15 -14.32
CA VAL A 142 -9.40 -18.54 -14.49
C VAL A 142 -9.45 -20.03 -14.75
N THR A 143 -9.25 -20.43 -16.01
CA THR A 143 -9.11 -21.83 -16.38
C THR A 143 -7.95 -22.36 -15.55
N ALA A 144 -8.23 -23.32 -14.67
CA ALA A 144 -7.18 -24.01 -13.92
C ALA A 144 -6.11 -24.47 -14.92
N PRO A 145 -4.81 -24.32 -14.61
CA PRO A 145 -3.78 -24.89 -15.47
C PRO A 145 -4.10 -26.37 -15.58
N ALA A 146 -4.23 -26.85 -16.82
CA ALA A 146 -4.43 -28.27 -17.09
C ALA A 146 -3.29 -28.99 -16.39
N THR A 147 -3.58 -29.66 -15.29
CA THR A 147 -2.59 -30.45 -14.57
C THR A 147 -2.09 -31.46 -15.58
N GLU A 148 -0.85 -31.26 -16.00
CA GLU A 148 -0.08 -32.20 -16.80
C GLU A 148 -0.03 -33.48 -15.98
N ARG A 149 -0.89 -34.44 -16.36
CA ARG A 149 -0.84 -35.79 -15.83
C ARG A 149 0.36 -36.46 -16.48
N LEU A 150 1.41 -36.65 -15.70
CA LEU A 150 2.41 -37.69 -15.93
C LEU A 150 2.30 -38.68 -14.76
#